data_AF-A0A9W9M2L2-F1
#
_entry.id   AF-A0A9W9M2L2-F1
#
_cell.length_a   1.000
_cell.length_b   1.000
_cell.length_c   1.000
_cell.angle_alpha   90.00
_cell.angle_beta   90.00
_cell.angle_gamma   90.00
#
_symmetry.space_group_name_H-M   'P 1'
#
loop_
_entity.id
_entity.type
_entity.pdbx_description
1 polymer ?
#
loop_
_entity_poly.entity_id
_entity_poly.type
_entity_poly.pdbx_seq_one_letter_code
_entity_poly.pdbx_strand_id
1 'polypeptide(L)'
;MSSLSNSSPGNWITGSYTGNSIGVRITIATFVGVAWYNVIELVVLIFLTFKRYEGPYFWSMLVASVGILPYSVGYLIKFFGLTTATWVPVTLLTIGWWTMVTGQSFVLYSRLHLVIQNLRVLRMVRTMIISNIFLLHIPTTVLTYAANFSSSAASVAGYDVMEKLQLTGFCVQEVIISGLYMWETNRMLRLNQDHVSRKTILQLLAVNVACILMDIALMIIEFRNYYIYQTTLKATLYSIKLKLEIAVLGKLVNIAHQHMWRSSSFTTGGGQYPSFVDPSRALHDFSHADSLATSSGSKGRTSGTEAIDSDVP
;
A
#
# COMPACT_ATOMS: atom_id res chain seq x y z
N MET A 1 -8.17 -31.95 44.56
CA MET A 1 -8.37 -30.49 44.44
C MET A 1 -8.00 -30.08 43.03
N SER A 2 -8.93 -30.16 42.10
CA SER A 2 -8.74 -29.86 40.68
C SER A 2 -9.89 -28.94 40.25
N SER A 3 -9.74 -27.65 40.51
CA SER A 3 -10.65 -26.65 39.96
C SER A 3 -10.36 -26.53 38.47
N LEU A 4 -11.18 -27.22 37.68
CA LEU A 4 -11.47 -26.89 36.29
C LEU A 4 -11.87 -25.42 36.24
N SER A 5 -10.89 -24.53 36.05
CA SER A 5 -11.17 -23.16 35.61
C SER A 5 -11.59 -23.27 34.16
N ASN A 6 -12.88 -23.55 33.97
CA ASN A 6 -13.55 -23.36 32.70
C ASN A 6 -13.13 -21.99 32.18
N SER A 7 -12.35 -22.00 31.11
CA SER A 7 -12.00 -20.87 30.28
C SER A 7 -13.30 -20.26 29.77
N SER A 8 -13.87 -19.37 30.59
CA SER A 8 -15.08 -18.65 30.22
C SER A 8 -14.73 -17.75 29.03
N PRO A 9 -15.53 -17.72 27.95
CA PRO A 9 -15.23 -16.99 26.70
C PRO A 9 -14.99 -15.47 26.81
N GLY A 10 -14.96 -14.89 28.02
CA GLY A 10 -14.82 -13.45 28.25
C GLY A 10 -13.63 -13.00 29.11
N ASN A 11 -12.81 -13.92 29.63
CA ASN A 11 -11.80 -13.56 30.65
C ASN A 11 -10.62 -12.72 30.12
N TRP A 12 -10.46 -12.64 28.78
CA TRP A 12 -9.43 -11.82 28.13
C TRP A 12 -9.99 -10.56 27.47
N ILE A 13 -11.31 -10.49 27.37
CA ILE A 13 -12.05 -9.33 26.86
C ILE A 13 -12.11 -8.25 27.94
N THR A 14 -12.23 -8.68 29.20
CA THR A 14 -12.30 -7.84 30.39
C THR A 14 -11.01 -7.92 31.21
N GLY A 15 -10.45 -6.77 31.59
CA GLY A 15 -9.31 -6.70 32.50
C GLY A 15 -7.94 -7.12 31.93
N SER A 16 -6.98 -7.31 32.85
CA SER A 16 -5.58 -7.69 32.59
C SER A 16 -5.41 -9.21 32.51
N TYR A 17 -4.31 -9.66 31.91
CA TYR A 17 -4.00 -11.09 31.83
C TYR A 17 -3.71 -11.72 33.19
N THR A 18 -4.62 -12.57 33.64
CA THR A 18 -4.53 -13.33 34.91
C THR A 18 -3.87 -14.70 34.77
N GLY A 19 -3.47 -15.10 33.55
CA GLY A 19 -2.78 -16.37 33.34
C GLY A 19 -1.32 -16.36 33.82
N ASN A 20 -0.82 -17.53 34.22
CA ASN A 20 0.57 -17.72 34.67
C ASN A 20 1.54 -18.12 33.54
N SER A 21 1.11 -18.06 32.27
CA SER A 21 1.99 -18.45 31.16
C SER A 21 2.92 -17.30 30.79
N ILE A 22 4.19 -17.47 31.13
CA ILE A 22 5.29 -16.59 30.70
C ILE A 22 5.35 -16.53 29.17
N GLY A 23 5.11 -17.66 28.49
CA GLY A 23 5.11 -17.72 27.03
C GLY A 23 4.15 -16.72 26.40
N VAL A 24 2.91 -16.64 26.89
CA VAL A 24 1.90 -15.69 26.38
C VAL A 24 2.35 -14.24 26.60
N ARG A 25 2.92 -13.92 27.76
CA ARG A 25 3.43 -12.56 28.06
C ARG A 25 4.57 -12.17 27.13
N ILE A 26 5.54 -13.08 26.91
CA ILE A 26 6.66 -12.86 25.99
C ILE A 26 6.13 -12.68 24.57
N THR A 27 5.24 -13.56 24.10
CA THR A 27 4.65 -13.47 22.76
C THR A 27 4.02 -12.10 22.50
N ILE A 28 3.24 -11.59 23.46
CA ILE A 28 2.58 -10.29 23.32
C ILE A 28 3.57 -9.14 23.33
N ALA A 29 4.54 -9.16 24.25
CA ALA A 29 5.60 -8.15 24.29
C ALA A 29 6.37 -8.12 22.95
N THR A 30 6.70 -9.29 22.39
CA THR A 30 7.36 -9.41 21.09
C THR A 30 6.49 -8.86 19.96
N PHE A 31 5.21 -9.24 19.87
CA PHE A 31 4.32 -8.73 18.81
C PHE A 31 4.13 -7.22 18.90
N VAL A 32 3.99 -6.66 20.11
CA VAL A 32 3.90 -5.21 20.29
C VAL A 32 5.20 -4.52 19.89
N GLY A 33 6.35 -5.08 20.27
CA GLY A 33 7.67 -4.57 19.86
C GLY A 33 7.85 -4.57 18.34
N VAL A 34 7.46 -5.66 17.67
CA VAL A 34 7.48 -5.77 16.21
C VAL A 34 6.53 -4.75 15.57
N ALA A 35 5.32 -4.57 16.12
CA ALA A 35 4.37 -3.58 15.62
C ALA A 35 4.96 -2.16 15.72
N TRP A 36 5.60 -1.80 16.84
CA TRP A 36 6.22 -0.49 17.01
C TRP A 36 7.38 -0.26 16.04
N TYR A 37 8.28 -1.24 15.91
CA TYR A 37 9.35 -1.19 14.92
C TYR A 37 8.79 -0.96 13.51
N ASN A 38 7.78 -1.75 13.13
CA ASN A 38 7.15 -1.64 11.82
C ASN A 38 6.50 -0.28 11.60
N VAL A 39 5.86 0.29 12.61
CA VAL A 39 5.20 1.61 12.50
C VAL A 39 6.21 2.74 12.40
N ILE A 40 7.29 2.71 13.18
CA ILE A 40 8.36 3.71 13.09
C ILE A 40 8.98 3.68 11.69
N GLU A 41 9.34 2.48 11.22
CA GLU A 41 9.85 2.29 9.86
C GLU A 41 8.84 2.78 8.81
N LEU A 42 7.56 2.45 8.98
CA LEU A 42 6.49 2.86 8.08
C LEU A 42 6.32 4.39 8.03
N VAL A 43 6.34 5.07 9.18
CA VAL A 43 6.26 6.53 9.24
C VAL A 43 7.45 7.14 8.50
N VAL A 44 8.66 6.64 8.73
CA VAL A 44 9.86 7.09 7.99
C VAL A 44 9.69 6.86 6.48
N LEU A 45 9.26 5.66 6.07
CA LEU A 45 9.01 5.32 4.66
C LEU A 45 7.96 6.24 4.01
N ILE A 46 6.91 6.62 4.73
CA ILE A 46 5.89 7.56 4.25
C ILE A 46 6.55 8.91 3.95
N PHE A 47 7.30 9.48 4.89
CA PHE A 47 7.95 10.78 4.67
C PHE A 47 9.02 10.74 3.56
N LEU A 48 9.70 9.61 3.37
CA LEU A 48 10.66 9.42 2.27
C LEU A 48 10.00 9.21 0.90
N THR A 49 8.80 8.61 0.87
CA THR A 49 8.11 8.30 -0.40
C THR A 49 7.35 9.52 -0.96
N PHE A 50 6.72 10.31 -0.10
CA PHE A 50 5.89 11.44 -0.54
C PHE A 50 6.71 12.72 -0.68
N LYS A 51 6.74 13.29 -1.89
CA LYS A 51 7.33 14.62 -2.15
C LYS A 51 6.42 15.79 -1.76
N ARG A 52 5.11 15.56 -1.63
CA ARG A 52 4.10 16.59 -1.29
C ARG A 52 3.12 16.04 -0.26
N TYR A 53 2.98 16.73 0.87
CA TYR A 53 2.25 16.27 2.07
C TYR A 53 0.78 16.72 2.13
N GLU A 54 0.16 16.99 0.98
CA GLU A 54 -1.19 17.61 0.92
C GLU A 54 -2.30 16.65 0.46
N GLY A 55 -1.96 15.45 -0.01
CA GLY A 55 -2.94 14.51 -0.58
C GLY A 55 -3.75 13.75 0.48
N PRO A 56 -5.04 13.44 0.23
CA PRO A 56 -5.84 12.59 1.13
C PRO A 56 -5.22 11.20 1.31
N TYR A 57 -4.49 10.72 0.30
CA TYR A 57 -3.72 9.48 0.39
C TYR A 57 -2.63 9.55 1.47
N PHE A 58 -1.83 10.62 1.48
CA PHE A 58 -0.76 10.82 2.46
C PHE A 58 -1.33 10.88 3.87
N TRP A 59 -2.36 11.71 4.10
CA TRP A 59 -2.98 11.85 5.40
C TRP A 59 -3.64 10.56 5.88
N SER A 60 -4.33 9.83 5.01
CA SER A 60 -4.95 8.55 5.37
C SER A 60 -3.90 7.50 5.76
N MET A 61 -2.79 7.45 5.02
CA MET A 61 -1.69 6.53 5.30
C MET A 61 -0.94 6.89 6.58
N LEU A 62 -0.68 8.17 6.83
CA LEU A 62 -0.05 8.65 8.05
C LEU A 62 -0.93 8.40 9.28
N VAL A 63 -2.22 8.75 9.22
CA VAL A 63 -3.19 8.54 10.30
C VAL A 63 -3.36 7.06 10.60
N ALA A 64 -3.47 6.21 9.58
CA ALA A 64 -3.53 4.76 9.76
C ALA A 64 -2.29 4.21 10.46
N SER A 65 -1.10 4.70 10.09
CA SER A 65 0.18 4.27 10.66
C SER A 65 0.32 4.71 12.11
N VAL A 66 0.08 5.98 12.38
CA VAL A 66 0.18 6.56 13.73
C VAL A 66 -0.87 5.94 14.66
N GLY A 67 -2.06 5.59 14.15
CA GLY A 67 -3.12 4.91 14.91
C GLY A 67 -2.74 3.55 15.50
N ILE A 68 -1.76 2.86 14.90
CA ILE A 68 -1.25 1.59 15.43
C ILE A 68 -0.54 1.81 16.77
N LEU A 69 0.11 2.97 17.00
CA LEU A 69 0.81 3.26 18.25
C LEU A 69 -0.13 3.30 19.47
N PRO A 70 -1.15 4.19 19.55
CA PRO A 70 -2.06 4.20 20.69
C PRO A 70 -2.85 2.90 20.82
N TYR A 71 -3.14 2.20 19.72
CA TYR A 71 -3.74 0.86 19.78
C TYR A 71 -2.82 -0.12 20.53
N SER A 72 -1.56 -0.22 20.13
CA SER A 72 -0.57 -1.11 20.77
C SER A 72 -0.25 -0.70 22.20
N VAL A 73 -0.12 0.61 22.49
CA VAL A 73 0.11 1.14 23.85
C VAL A 73 -1.08 0.81 24.75
N GLY A 74 -2.29 1.11 24.32
CA GLY A 74 -3.50 0.83 25.09
C GLY A 74 -3.66 -0.67 25.37
N TYR A 75 -3.35 -1.52 24.38
CA TYR A 75 -3.35 -2.96 24.56
C TYR A 75 -2.34 -3.41 25.62
N LEU A 76 -1.11 -2.90 25.57
CA LEU A 76 -0.05 -3.25 26.51
C LEU A 76 -0.44 -2.82 27.94
N ILE A 77 -0.88 -1.59 28.12
CA ILE A 77 -1.33 -1.06 29.42
C ILE A 77 -2.47 -1.91 29.98
N LYS A 78 -3.48 -2.24 29.15
CA LYS A 78 -4.60 -3.10 29.55
C LYS A 78 -4.11 -4.49 29.96
N PHE A 79 -3.30 -5.11 29.11
CA PHE A 79 -2.89 -6.50 29.26
C PHE A 79 -2.01 -6.72 30.49
N PHE A 80 -1.05 -5.83 30.74
CA PHE A 80 -0.14 -5.92 31.88
C PHE A 80 -0.69 -5.25 33.16
N GLY A 81 -1.86 -4.63 33.11
CA GLY A 81 -2.45 -3.96 34.28
C GLY A 81 -1.59 -2.81 34.80
N LEU A 82 -0.95 -2.05 33.90
CA LEU A 82 0.03 -1.01 34.27
C LEU A 82 -0.60 0.23 34.91
N THR A 83 -1.94 0.33 34.92
CA THR A 83 -2.67 1.45 35.52
C THR A 83 -3.93 0.97 36.20
N THR A 84 -4.29 1.63 37.30
CA THR A 84 -5.56 1.45 38.01
C THR A 84 -6.71 2.17 37.28
N ALA A 85 -6.39 3.16 36.44
CA ALA A 85 -7.36 3.91 35.67
C ALA A 85 -7.75 3.16 34.39
N THR A 86 -8.72 2.25 34.48
CA THR A 86 -9.18 1.38 33.38
C THR A 86 -9.65 2.14 32.13
N TRP A 87 -10.08 3.39 32.25
CA TRP A 87 -10.47 4.23 31.12
C TRP A 87 -9.31 4.57 30.19
N VAL A 88 -8.10 4.79 30.72
CA VAL A 88 -6.93 5.20 29.93
C VAL A 88 -6.58 4.18 28.83
N PRO A 89 -6.36 2.88 29.13
CA PRO A 89 -6.04 1.91 28.09
C PRO A 89 -7.20 1.67 27.13
N VAL A 90 -8.45 1.69 27.62
CA VAL A 90 -9.64 1.50 26.78
C VAL A 90 -9.77 2.66 25.78
N THR A 91 -9.60 3.90 26.22
CA THR A 91 -9.65 5.07 25.34
C THR A 91 -8.52 5.08 24.31
N LEU A 92 -7.28 4.77 24.73
CA LEU A 92 -6.15 4.65 23.79
C LEU A 92 -6.37 3.57 22.74
N LEU A 93 -6.86 2.39 23.17
CA LEU A 93 -7.25 1.30 22.28
C LEU A 93 -8.31 1.75 21.28
N THR A 94 -9.38 2.40 21.75
CA THR A 94 -10.46 2.87 20.88
C THR A 94 -9.96 3.88 19.85
N ILE A 95 -9.23 4.93 20.28
CA ILE A 95 -8.73 5.97 19.37
C ILE A 95 -7.78 5.37 18.33
N GLY A 96 -6.86 4.52 18.77
CA GLY A 96 -5.93 3.84 17.87
C GLY A 96 -6.63 2.92 16.89
N TRP A 97 -7.59 2.14 17.36
CA TRP A 97 -8.38 1.26 16.50
C TRP A 97 -9.20 2.03 15.45
N TRP A 98 -9.86 3.12 15.83
CA TRP A 98 -10.63 3.96 14.90
C TRP A 98 -9.73 4.53 13.81
N THR A 99 -8.64 5.18 14.20
CA THR A 99 -7.69 5.82 13.26
C THR A 99 -7.00 4.78 12.37
N MET A 100 -6.62 3.63 12.92
CA MET A 100 -6.01 2.52 12.18
C MET A 100 -6.97 1.93 11.13
N VAL A 101 -8.19 1.51 11.52
CA VAL A 101 -9.11 0.81 10.62
C VAL A 101 -9.76 1.75 9.60
N THR A 102 -10.19 2.93 10.05
CA THR A 102 -10.76 3.93 9.15
C THR A 102 -9.68 4.46 8.21
N GLY A 103 -8.48 4.75 8.70
CA GLY A 103 -7.36 5.22 7.89
C GLY A 103 -7.02 4.26 6.74
N GLN A 104 -6.96 2.95 7.01
CA GLN A 104 -6.73 1.92 5.98
C GLN A 104 -7.82 1.90 4.91
N SER A 105 -9.07 2.00 5.33
CA SER A 105 -10.22 2.06 4.42
C SER A 105 -10.08 3.24 3.44
N PHE A 106 -9.64 4.39 3.95
CA PHE A 106 -9.37 5.58 3.14
C PHE A 106 -8.11 5.47 2.28
N VAL A 107 -7.08 4.73 2.71
CA VAL A 107 -5.91 4.41 1.89
C VAL A 107 -6.33 3.61 0.66
N LEU A 108 -7.06 2.51 0.85
CA LEU A 108 -7.57 1.68 -0.24
C LEU A 108 -8.51 2.48 -1.18
N TYR A 109 -9.37 3.32 -0.60
CA TYR A 109 -10.22 4.25 -1.36
C TYR A 109 -9.42 5.25 -2.18
N SER A 110 -8.38 5.85 -1.59
CA SER A 110 -7.53 6.83 -2.27
C SER A 110 -6.78 6.18 -3.44
N ARG A 111 -6.35 4.93 -3.29
CA ARG A 111 -5.76 4.16 -4.40
C ARG A 111 -6.79 3.81 -5.47
N LEU A 112 -8.00 3.41 -5.08
CA LEU A 112 -9.09 3.14 -6.02
C LEU A 112 -9.43 4.39 -6.85
N HIS A 113 -9.43 5.57 -6.24
CA HIS A 113 -9.65 6.85 -6.91
C HIS A 113 -8.61 7.16 -8.00
N LEU A 114 -7.37 6.67 -7.86
CA LEU A 114 -6.33 6.85 -8.88
C LEU A 114 -6.52 5.95 -10.10
N VAL A 115 -7.25 4.83 -9.97
CA VAL A 115 -7.43 3.83 -11.03
C VAL A 115 -8.80 3.93 -11.70
N ILE A 116 -9.87 4.16 -10.92
CA ILE A 116 -11.24 4.23 -11.42
C ILE A 116 -11.62 5.69 -11.72
N GLN A 117 -12.04 5.95 -12.96
CA GLN A 117 -12.57 7.26 -13.38
C GLN A 117 -14.07 7.45 -13.04
N ASN A 118 -14.80 6.36 -12.78
CA ASN A 118 -16.23 6.42 -12.51
C ASN A 118 -16.54 6.95 -11.10
N LEU A 119 -16.91 8.24 -11.04
CA LEU A 119 -17.25 8.94 -9.79
C LEU A 119 -18.46 8.35 -9.05
N ARG A 120 -19.37 7.64 -9.73
CA ARG A 120 -20.54 7.02 -9.08
C ARG A 120 -20.11 5.86 -8.18
N VAL A 121 -19.26 4.97 -8.69
CA VAL A 121 -18.71 3.84 -7.94
C VAL A 121 -17.93 4.36 -6.74
N LEU A 122 -17.08 5.36 -6.96
CA LEU A 122 -16.28 5.96 -5.89
C LEU A 122 -17.17 6.56 -4.79
N ARG A 123 -18.25 7.26 -5.15
CA ARG A 123 -19.21 7.81 -4.17
C ARG A 123 -19.90 6.71 -3.37
N MET A 124 -20.25 5.59 -4.00
CA MET A 124 -20.84 4.43 -3.31
C MET A 124 -19.84 3.82 -2.32
N VAL A 125 -18.58 3.64 -2.72
CA VAL A 125 -17.52 3.13 -1.83
C VAL A 125 -17.30 4.07 -0.65
N ARG A 126 -17.22 5.38 -0.88
CA ARG A 126 -17.09 6.36 0.22
C ARG A 126 -18.28 6.30 1.17
N THR A 127 -19.49 6.15 0.63
CA THR A 127 -20.71 6.05 1.43
C THR A 127 -20.69 4.77 2.28
N MET A 128 -20.24 3.64 1.73
CA MET A 128 -20.05 2.39 2.47
C MET A 128 -19.07 2.57 3.65
N ILE A 129 -17.91 3.20 3.42
CA ILE A 129 -16.92 3.47 4.48
C ILE A 129 -17.54 4.32 5.60
N ILE A 130 -18.26 5.38 5.24
CA ILE A 130 -18.91 6.26 6.22
C ILE A 130 -20.00 5.51 6.99
N SER A 131 -20.83 4.71 6.32
CA SER A 131 -21.87 3.93 6.99
C SER A 131 -21.29 2.93 8.00
N ASN A 132 -20.14 2.31 7.70
CA ASN A 132 -19.47 1.40 8.63
C ASN A 132 -18.99 2.08 9.92
N ILE A 133 -18.75 3.39 9.91
CA ILE A 133 -18.47 4.13 11.15
C ILE A 133 -19.68 4.08 12.09
N PHE A 134 -20.88 4.31 11.56
CA PHE A 134 -22.09 4.30 12.37
C PHE A 134 -22.55 2.87 12.74
N LEU A 135 -22.39 1.92 11.83
CA LEU A 135 -22.86 0.55 12.00
C LEU A 135 -21.89 -0.33 12.80
N LEU A 136 -20.58 -0.12 12.66
CA LEU A 136 -19.57 -0.98 13.25
C LEU A 136 -18.74 -0.25 14.32
N HIS A 137 -18.23 0.96 14.05
CA HIS A 137 -17.37 1.65 15.03
C HIS A 137 -18.12 2.07 16.30
N ILE A 138 -19.28 2.73 16.16
CA ILE A 138 -20.03 3.24 17.33
C ILE A 138 -20.51 2.09 18.24
N PRO A 139 -21.22 1.05 17.75
CA PRO A 139 -21.74 0.00 18.62
C PRO A 139 -20.62 -0.80 19.30
N THR A 140 -19.53 -1.11 18.59
CA THR A 140 -18.36 -1.75 19.21
C THR A 140 -17.78 -0.89 20.30
N THR A 141 -17.67 0.42 20.10
CA THR A 141 -17.11 1.32 21.12
C THR A 141 -17.98 1.32 22.37
N VAL A 142 -19.29 1.48 22.23
CA VAL A 142 -20.23 1.42 23.36
C VAL A 142 -20.12 0.09 24.09
N LEU A 143 -20.09 -1.03 23.37
CA LEU A 143 -19.95 -2.36 23.96
C LEU A 143 -18.58 -2.60 24.59
N THR A 144 -17.51 -2.00 24.06
CA THR A 144 -16.17 -2.08 24.64
C THR A 144 -16.16 -1.42 26.02
N TYR A 145 -16.70 -0.21 26.12
CA TYR A 145 -16.80 0.48 27.41
C TYR A 145 -17.75 -0.27 28.35
N ALA A 146 -18.92 -0.68 27.87
CA ALA A 146 -19.86 -1.46 28.68
C ALA A 146 -19.19 -2.73 29.25
N ALA A 147 -18.52 -3.53 28.42
CA ALA A 147 -17.84 -4.75 28.86
C ALA A 147 -16.72 -4.48 29.90
N ASN A 148 -16.01 -3.35 29.81
CA ASN A 148 -14.90 -3.04 30.72
C ASN A 148 -15.33 -2.29 32.01
N PHE A 149 -16.49 -1.64 32.03
CA PHE A 149 -16.96 -0.86 33.19
C PHE A 149 -18.15 -1.48 33.93
N SER A 150 -19.09 -2.11 33.22
CA SER A 150 -20.26 -2.74 33.84
C SER A 150 -19.99 -4.18 34.26
N SER A 151 -18.98 -4.84 33.65
CA SER A 151 -18.62 -6.25 33.84
C SER A 151 -19.81 -7.22 33.80
N SER A 152 -20.93 -6.82 33.18
CA SER A 152 -22.11 -7.65 33.04
C SER A 152 -21.87 -8.75 32.01
N ALA A 153 -22.28 -9.99 32.33
CA ALA A 153 -22.19 -11.12 31.41
C ALA A 153 -22.88 -10.82 30.07
N ALA A 154 -23.98 -10.05 30.09
CA ALA A 154 -24.68 -9.62 28.88
C ALA A 154 -23.85 -8.64 28.03
N SER A 155 -23.11 -7.72 28.66
CA SER A 155 -22.23 -6.77 27.96
C SER A 155 -21.02 -7.47 27.33
N VAL A 156 -20.45 -8.46 28.01
CA VAL A 156 -19.32 -9.26 27.49
C VAL A 156 -19.78 -10.13 26.31
N ALA A 157 -20.92 -10.81 26.44
CA ALA A 157 -21.50 -11.60 25.35
C ALA A 157 -21.87 -10.72 24.15
N GLY A 158 -22.42 -9.52 24.40
CA GLY A 158 -22.71 -8.53 23.37
C GLY A 158 -21.45 -8.07 22.63
N TYR A 159 -20.37 -7.81 23.35
CA TYR A 159 -19.08 -7.45 22.74
C TYR A 159 -18.50 -8.59 21.89
N ASP A 160 -18.53 -9.84 22.34
CA ASP A 160 -18.02 -10.99 21.56
C ASP A 160 -18.76 -11.15 20.21
N VAL A 161 -20.09 -11.02 20.21
CA VAL A 161 -20.89 -11.06 18.97
C VAL A 161 -20.59 -9.85 18.09
N MET A 162 -20.52 -8.65 18.68
CA MET A 162 -20.23 -7.43 17.94
C MET A 162 -18.82 -7.46 17.34
N GLU A 163 -17.84 -8.04 18.03
CA GLU A 163 -16.47 -8.16 17.55
C GLU A 163 -16.40 -9.00 16.27
N LYS A 164 -17.09 -10.15 16.24
CA LYS A 164 -17.20 -11.00 15.04
C LYS A 164 -17.92 -10.26 13.90
N LEU A 165 -18.98 -9.53 14.21
CA LEU A 165 -19.72 -8.73 13.22
C LEU A 165 -18.87 -7.62 12.61
N GLN A 166 -18.16 -6.83 13.42
CA GLN A 166 -17.32 -5.76 12.90
C GLN A 166 -16.17 -6.28 12.05
N LEU A 167 -15.52 -7.39 12.45
CA LEU A 167 -14.39 -7.94 11.71
C LEU A 167 -14.85 -8.46 10.35
N THR A 168 -16.01 -9.13 10.34
CA THR A 168 -16.66 -9.56 9.10
C THR A 168 -17.04 -8.36 8.23
N GLY A 169 -17.63 -7.31 8.82
CA GLY A 169 -18.03 -6.10 8.10
C GLY A 169 -16.86 -5.35 7.46
N PHE A 170 -15.76 -5.16 8.19
CA PHE A 170 -14.54 -4.55 7.64
C PHE A 170 -13.87 -5.45 6.60
N CYS A 171 -13.83 -6.77 6.81
CA CYS A 171 -13.33 -7.72 5.82
C CYS A 171 -14.12 -7.64 4.51
N VAL A 172 -15.46 -7.66 4.58
CA VAL A 172 -16.33 -7.49 3.41
C VAL A 172 -16.07 -6.15 2.73
N GLN A 173 -15.92 -5.07 3.49
CA GLN A 173 -15.58 -3.75 2.95
C GLN A 173 -14.25 -3.77 2.18
N GLU A 174 -13.20 -4.35 2.76
CA GLU A 174 -11.88 -4.45 2.13
C GLU A 174 -11.90 -5.34 0.89
N VAL A 175 -12.65 -6.45 0.91
CA VAL A 175 -12.85 -7.33 -0.24
C VAL A 175 -13.60 -6.61 -1.37
N ILE A 176 -14.62 -5.80 -1.06
CA ILE A 176 -15.33 -5.01 -2.07
C ILE A 176 -14.40 -3.99 -2.72
N ILE A 177 -13.65 -3.21 -1.92
CA ILE A 177 -12.74 -2.18 -2.44
C ILE A 177 -11.63 -2.82 -3.28
N SER A 178 -11.03 -3.90 -2.76
CA SER A 178 -9.98 -4.65 -3.46
C SER A 178 -10.51 -5.32 -4.72
N GLY A 179 -11.71 -5.88 -4.69
CA GLY A 179 -12.36 -6.49 -5.85
C GLY A 179 -12.63 -5.49 -6.98
N LEU A 180 -13.15 -4.31 -6.65
CA LEU A 180 -13.34 -3.21 -7.61
C LEU A 180 -12.00 -2.76 -8.23
N TYR A 181 -10.97 -2.63 -7.40
CA TYR A 181 -9.61 -2.32 -7.86
C TYR A 181 -9.08 -3.39 -8.83
N MET A 182 -9.21 -4.67 -8.47
CA MET A 182 -8.77 -5.79 -9.31
C MET A 182 -9.52 -5.86 -10.62
N TRP A 183 -10.84 -5.60 -10.61
CA TRP A 183 -11.66 -5.61 -11.81
C TRP A 183 -11.19 -4.55 -12.83
N GLU A 184 -10.98 -3.30 -12.39
CA GLU A 184 -10.50 -2.25 -13.28
C GLU A 184 -9.06 -2.51 -13.73
N THR A 185 -8.20 -2.98 -12.82
CA THR A 185 -6.80 -3.31 -13.13
C THR A 185 -6.71 -4.43 -14.18
N ASN A 186 -7.56 -5.47 -14.08
CA ASN A 186 -7.62 -6.56 -15.07
C ASN A 186 -8.19 -6.07 -16.41
N ARG A 187 -9.13 -5.12 -16.40
CA ARG A 187 -9.61 -4.47 -17.62
C ARG A 187 -8.48 -3.69 -18.31
N MET A 188 -7.68 -2.93 -17.56
CA MET A 188 -6.49 -2.24 -18.09
C MET A 188 -5.44 -3.23 -18.60
N LEU A 189 -5.28 -4.39 -17.96
CA LEU A 189 -4.35 -5.43 -18.39
C LEU A 189 -4.74 -6.07 -19.72
N ARG A 190 -6.04 -6.27 -19.96
CA ARG A 190 -6.55 -6.80 -21.24
C ARG A 190 -6.36 -5.84 -22.41
N LEU A 191 -6.33 -4.54 -22.12
CA LEU A 191 -6.18 -3.48 -23.13
C LEU A 191 -4.71 -3.15 -23.44
N ASN A 192 -3.77 -3.46 -22.54
CA ASN A 192 -2.34 -3.20 -22.74
C ASN A 192 -1.60 -4.46 -23.24
N GLN A 193 -1.03 -4.41 -24.44
CA GLN A 193 -0.26 -5.51 -25.04
C GLN A 193 1.22 -5.58 -24.59
N ASP A 194 1.69 -4.62 -23.79
CA ASP A 194 3.07 -4.55 -23.34
C ASP A 194 3.41 -5.59 -22.25
N HIS A 195 4.31 -6.53 -22.56
CA HIS A 195 4.75 -7.59 -21.64
C HIS A 195 5.37 -7.07 -20.32
N VAL A 196 6.08 -5.92 -20.37
CA VAL A 196 6.70 -5.30 -19.19
C VAL A 196 5.63 -4.67 -18.27
N SER A 197 4.66 -3.96 -18.85
CA SER A 197 3.52 -3.39 -18.12
C SER A 197 2.67 -4.50 -17.47
N ARG A 198 2.49 -5.62 -18.18
CA ARG A 198 1.76 -6.79 -17.69
C ARG A 198 2.36 -7.43 -16.45
N LYS A 199 3.69 -7.59 -16.39
CA LYS A 199 4.37 -8.14 -15.19
C LYS A 199 4.17 -7.24 -13.99
N THR A 200 4.30 -5.93 -14.16
CA THR A 200 4.11 -4.97 -13.08
C THR A 200 2.66 -4.98 -12.59
N ILE A 201 1.68 -4.91 -13.49
CA ILE A 201 0.26 -5.00 -13.15
C ILE A 201 -0.08 -6.31 -12.39
N LEU A 202 0.52 -7.44 -12.78
CA LEU A 202 0.34 -8.71 -12.06
C LEU A 202 0.95 -8.67 -10.65
N GLN A 203 2.08 -7.98 -10.46
CA GLN A 203 2.64 -7.78 -9.12
C GLN A 203 1.74 -6.89 -8.25
N LEU A 204 1.11 -5.86 -8.81
CA LEU A 204 0.12 -5.04 -8.11
C LEU A 204 -1.11 -5.88 -7.70
N LEU A 205 -1.52 -6.81 -8.56
CA LEU A 205 -2.60 -7.75 -8.28
C LEU A 205 -2.23 -8.69 -7.12
N ALA A 206 -1.01 -9.24 -7.14
CA ALA A 206 -0.53 -10.16 -6.11
C ALA A 206 -0.52 -9.53 -4.70
N VAL A 207 -0.11 -8.26 -4.59
CA VAL A 207 -0.12 -7.54 -3.30
C VAL A 207 -1.55 -7.37 -2.77
N ASN A 208 -2.52 -7.08 -3.63
CA ASN A 208 -3.92 -6.97 -3.22
C ASN A 208 -4.51 -8.30 -2.75
N VAL A 209 -4.19 -9.38 -3.43
CA VAL A 209 -4.58 -10.73 -2.99
C VAL A 209 -3.95 -11.04 -1.63
N ALA A 210 -2.70 -10.67 -1.39
CA ALA A 210 -2.05 -10.86 -0.09
C ALA A 210 -2.78 -10.11 1.03
N CYS A 211 -3.25 -8.87 0.79
CA CYS A 211 -4.07 -8.13 1.78
C CYS A 211 -5.37 -8.87 2.13
N ILE A 212 -6.09 -9.38 1.13
CA ILE A 212 -7.33 -10.16 1.34
C ILE A 212 -7.05 -11.43 2.16
N LEU A 213 -5.94 -12.12 1.87
CA LEU A 213 -5.56 -13.31 2.64
C LEU A 213 -5.24 -12.97 4.11
N MET A 214 -4.63 -11.81 4.37
CA MET A 214 -4.40 -11.34 5.74
C MET A 214 -5.71 -11.07 6.50
N ASP A 215 -6.74 -10.54 5.83
CA ASP A 215 -8.07 -10.37 6.45
C ASP A 215 -8.74 -11.68 6.79
N ILE A 216 -8.69 -12.63 5.86
CA ILE A 216 -9.22 -13.97 6.08
C ILE A 216 -8.49 -14.63 7.26
N ALA A 217 -7.17 -14.45 7.37
CA ALA A 217 -6.40 -14.98 8.50
C ALA A 217 -6.86 -14.38 9.84
N LEU A 218 -7.08 -13.06 9.93
CA LEU A 218 -7.62 -12.44 11.15
C LEU A 218 -9.02 -12.97 11.48
N MET A 219 -9.86 -13.12 10.46
CA MET A 219 -11.20 -13.66 10.62
C MET A 219 -11.16 -15.09 11.16
N ILE A 220 -10.32 -15.97 10.60
CA ILE A 220 -10.19 -17.36 11.09
C ILE A 220 -9.78 -17.38 12.57
N ILE A 221 -8.80 -16.56 12.98
CA ILE A 221 -8.34 -16.53 14.37
C ILE A 221 -9.45 -16.04 15.31
N GLU A 222 -10.22 -15.05 14.88
CA GLU A 222 -11.38 -14.54 15.63
C GLU A 222 -12.45 -15.62 15.82
N PHE A 223 -12.87 -16.27 14.73
CA PHE A 223 -13.91 -17.30 14.80
C PHE A 223 -13.47 -18.55 15.59
N ARG A 224 -12.16 -18.71 15.82
CA ARG A 224 -11.59 -19.70 16.75
C ARG A 224 -11.53 -19.22 18.21
N ASN A 225 -12.07 -18.04 18.51
CA ASN A 225 -12.10 -17.38 19.82
C ASN A 225 -10.70 -17.12 20.41
N TYR A 226 -9.69 -16.93 19.56
CA TYR A 226 -8.31 -16.62 19.96
C TYR A 226 -8.07 -15.11 20.06
N TYR A 227 -8.85 -14.45 20.92
CA TYR A 227 -8.87 -12.99 21.09
C TYR A 227 -7.48 -12.35 21.32
N ILE A 228 -6.65 -12.94 22.20
CA ILE A 228 -5.31 -12.42 22.51
C ILE A 228 -4.41 -12.41 21.28
N TYR A 229 -4.46 -13.49 20.50
CA TYR A 229 -3.65 -13.62 19.29
C TYR A 229 -4.20 -12.73 18.17
N GLN A 230 -5.52 -12.64 18.03
CA GLN A 230 -6.17 -11.75 17.08
C GLN A 230 -5.74 -10.29 17.31
N THR A 231 -5.83 -9.80 18.54
CA THR A 231 -5.64 -8.37 18.86
C THR A 231 -4.20 -7.93 18.63
N THR A 232 -3.23 -8.77 18.98
CA THR A 232 -1.81 -8.54 18.74
C THR A 232 -1.44 -8.68 17.26
N LEU A 233 -1.94 -9.72 16.59
CA LEU A 233 -1.67 -9.93 15.17
C LEU A 233 -2.30 -8.84 14.30
N LYS A 234 -3.46 -8.28 14.70
CA LYS A 234 -4.14 -7.18 14.02
C LYS A 234 -3.21 -5.98 13.82
N ALA A 235 -2.53 -5.50 14.88
CA ALA A 235 -1.59 -4.38 14.74
C ALA A 235 -0.49 -4.66 13.71
N THR A 236 0.09 -5.87 13.77
CA THR A 236 1.17 -6.27 12.85
C THR A 236 0.67 -6.38 11.41
N LEU A 237 -0.46 -7.06 11.16
CA LEU A 237 -0.99 -7.18 9.80
C LEU A 237 -1.38 -5.84 9.21
N TYR A 238 -1.97 -4.95 10.01
CA TYR A 238 -2.29 -3.59 9.55
C TYR A 238 -1.03 -2.80 9.18
N SER A 239 0.07 -2.94 9.93
CA SER A 239 1.37 -2.34 9.55
C SER A 239 1.92 -2.90 8.24
N ILE A 240 1.79 -4.22 8.02
CA ILE A 240 2.23 -4.89 6.79
C ILE A 240 1.38 -4.43 5.60
N LYS A 241 0.06 -4.33 5.75
CA LYS A 241 -0.85 -3.81 4.72
C LYS A 241 -0.43 -2.43 4.23
N LEU A 242 -0.05 -1.52 5.14
CA LEU A 242 0.41 -0.17 4.75
C LEU A 242 1.76 -0.20 4.03
N LYS A 243 2.70 -1.05 4.48
CA LYS A 243 3.98 -1.23 3.77
C LYS A 243 3.76 -1.76 2.34
N LEU A 244 2.87 -2.74 2.20
CA LEU A 244 2.46 -3.28 0.91
C LEU A 244 1.85 -2.20 0.02
N GLU A 245 1.04 -1.32 0.60
CA GLU A 245 0.44 -0.22 -0.14
C GLU A 245 1.48 0.79 -0.66
N ILE A 246 2.47 1.15 0.15
CA ILE A 246 3.58 2.01 -0.29
C ILE A 246 4.36 1.35 -1.43
N ALA A 247 4.64 0.05 -1.31
CA ALA A 247 5.32 -0.71 -2.36
C ALA A 247 4.52 -0.74 -3.67
N VAL A 248 3.20 -0.82 -3.60
CA VAL A 248 2.29 -0.73 -4.75
C VAL A 248 2.32 0.66 -5.37
N LEU A 249 2.26 1.72 -4.56
CA LEU A 249 2.33 3.10 -5.04
C LEU A 249 3.64 3.39 -5.78
N GLY A 250 4.78 2.96 -5.24
CA GLY A 250 6.08 3.15 -5.90
C GLY A 250 6.13 2.54 -7.30
N LYS A 251 5.44 1.41 -7.51
CA LYS A 251 5.33 0.76 -8.83
C LYS A 251 4.34 1.50 -9.75
N LEU A 252 3.20 1.96 -9.23
CA LEU A 252 2.22 2.75 -9.98
C LEU A 252 2.83 4.03 -10.57
N VAL A 253 3.59 4.77 -9.75
CA VAL A 253 4.25 6.01 -10.18
C VAL A 253 5.28 5.73 -11.29
N ASN A 254 6.04 4.64 -11.16
CA ASN A 254 7.01 4.26 -12.19
C ASN A 254 6.32 3.90 -13.52
N ILE A 255 5.20 3.18 -13.48
CA ILE A 255 4.38 2.88 -14.67
C ILE A 255 3.86 4.17 -15.31
N ALA A 256 3.31 5.10 -14.52
CA ALA A 256 2.79 6.36 -15.04
C ALA A 256 3.87 7.19 -15.75
N HIS A 257 5.06 7.30 -15.17
CA HIS A 257 6.19 7.97 -15.81
C HIS A 257 6.66 7.27 -17.09
N GLN A 258 6.66 5.93 -17.13
CA GLN A 258 7.02 5.16 -18.32
C GLN A 258 6.00 5.35 -19.46
N HIS A 259 4.70 5.37 -19.15
CA HIS A 259 3.67 5.65 -20.16
C HIS A 259 3.74 7.09 -20.67
N MET A 260 3.98 8.08 -19.82
CA MET A 260 4.18 9.48 -20.26
C MET A 260 5.40 9.62 -21.18
N TRP A 261 6.52 8.96 -20.85
CA TRP A 261 7.70 8.93 -21.73
C TRP A 261 7.41 8.23 -23.08
N ARG A 262 6.73 7.08 -23.06
CA ARG A 262 6.38 6.32 -24.29
C ARG A 262 5.36 7.03 -25.17
N SER A 263 4.35 7.68 -24.61
CA SER A 263 3.37 8.49 -25.37
C SER A 263 4.04 9.70 -26.04
N SER A 264 5.09 10.24 -25.42
CA SER A 264 5.94 11.28 -26.03
C SER A 264 6.84 10.72 -27.15
N SER A 265 7.20 9.43 -27.09
CA SER A 265 7.94 8.75 -28.17
C SER A 265 7.06 8.33 -29.35
N PHE A 266 5.78 8.03 -29.12
CA PHE A 266 4.83 7.58 -30.17
C PHE A 266 4.21 8.74 -30.98
N THR A 267 4.34 9.98 -30.52
CA THR A 267 3.97 11.18 -31.30
C THR A 267 5.09 11.69 -32.22
N THR A 268 6.24 11.01 -32.24
CA THR A 268 7.34 11.28 -33.18
C THR A 268 7.64 10.05 -34.04
N GLY A 269 6.73 9.77 -34.97
CA GLY A 269 7.00 9.02 -36.20
C GLY A 269 7.71 9.85 -37.29
N GLY A 270 8.45 10.87 -36.87
CA GLY A 270 9.31 11.71 -37.68
C GLY A 270 10.25 12.40 -36.69
N GLY A 271 11.56 12.18 -36.85
CA GLY A 271 12.56 12.70 -35.93
C GLY A 271 12.48 14.22 -35.84
N GLN A 272 11.90 14.72 -34.75
CA GLN A 272 12.00 16.12 -34.37
C GLN A 272 12.59 16.14 -32.96
N TYR A 273 13.90 16.37 -32.91
CA TYR A 273 14.59 16.68 -31.67
C TYR A 273 13.91 17.89 -31.01
N PRO A 274 13.78 17.91 -29.67
CA PRO A 274 13.25 19.10 -29.00
C PRO A 274 14.15 20.30 -29.32
N SER A 275 13.55 21.46 -29.59
CA SER A 275 14.20 22.64 -30.20
C SER A 275 15.33 23.29 -29.39
N PHE A 276 15.71 22.71 -28.25
CA PHE A 276 16.87 23.13 -27.47
C PHE A 276 18.13 22.29 -27.75
N VAL A 277 18.02 21.24 -28.57
CA VAL A 277 19.16 20.38 -28.95
C VAL A 277 19.42 20.58 -30.44
N ASP A 278 20.56 21.21 -30.74
CA ASP A 278 21.07 21.36 -32.11
C ASP A 278 21.81 20.08 -32.53
N PRO A 279 21.27 19.29 -33.48
CA PRO A 279 21.87 18.02 -33.91
C PRO A 279 23.16 18.21 -34.70
N SER A 280 23.46 19.43 -35.19
CA SER A 280 24.72 19.72 -35.89
C SER A 280 25.95 19.58 -34.99
N ARG A 281 25.79 19.66 -33.67
CA ARG A 281 26.87 19.45 -32.69
C ARG A 281 27.13 17.97 -32.35
N ALA A 282 26.18 17.08 -32.61
CA ALA A 282 26.33 15.65 -32.34
C ALA A 282 27.03 14.87 -33.47
N LEU A 283 27.24 15.51 -34.63
CA LEU A 283 27.93 14.94 -35.79
C LEU A 283 29.45 15.11 -35.76
N HIS A 284 30.02 15.70 -34.70
CA HIS A 284 31.45 15.58 -34.43
C HIS A 284 31.72 14.24 -33.73
N ASP A 285 31.72 13.19 -34.54
CA ASP A 285 32.14 11.85 -34.15
C ASP A 285 33.65 11.87 -33.87
N PHE A 286 34.03 11.96 -32.60
CA PHE A 286 35.42 11.86 -32.14
C PHE A 286 35.89 10.40 -32.01
N SER A 287 35.14 9.41 -32.52
CA SER A 287 35.44 7.98 -32.33
C SER A 287 36.07 7.28 -33.54
N HIS A 288 36.37 7.98 -34.63
CA HIS A 288 37.06 7.36 -35.78
C HIS A 288 38.36 8.10 -36.10
N ALA A 289 39.48 7.43 -35.87
CA ALA A 289 40.77 7.80 -36.45
C ALA A 289 40.69 7.59 -37.97
N ASP A 290 41.08 8.61 -38.73
CA ASP A 290 41.12 8.62 -40.20
C ASP A 290 41.84 7.38 -40.76
N SER A 291 41.08 6.39 -41.21
CA SER A 291 41.55 5.51 -42.29
C SER A 291 41.36 6.27 -43.60
N LEU A 292 42.37 7.06 -43.96
CA LEU A 292 42.51 7.72 -45.25
C LEU A 292 42.47 6.68 -46.39
N ALA A 293 41.35 6.63 -47.10
CA ALA A 293 41.30 6.10 -48.44
C ALA A 293 40.27 6.89 -49.25
N THR A 294 40.74 7.62 -50.27
CA THR A 294 40.23 7.65 -51.67
C THR A 294 40.76 8.92 -52.35
N SER A 295 41.66 8.80 -53.33
CA SER A 295 41.40 8.55 -54.76
C SER A 295 41.04 9.81 -55.56
N SER A 296 41.94 10.11 -56.50
CA SER A 296 41.74 10.74 -57.82
C SER A 296 41.55 12.25 -57.93
N GLY A 297 42.39 12.88 -58.76
CA GLY A 297 42.26 14.29 -59.13
C GLY A 297 43.39 14.79 -60.03
N SER A 298 43.40 14.31 -61.26
CA SER A 298 44.25 14.72 -62.38
C SER A 298 44.40 16.24 -62.53
N LYS A 299 45.65 16.69 -62.71
CA LYS A 299 46.06 18.06 -63.02
C LYS A 299 45.65 18.43 -64.45
N GLY A 300 44.85 19.48 -64.61
CA GLY A 300 44.70 20.17 -65.88
C GLY A 300 45.97 20.93 -66.28
N ARG A 301 46.35 20.83 -67.56
CA ARG A 301 47.30 21.74 -68.22
C ARG A 301 46.98 21.86 -69.72
N THR A 302 46.22 22.90 -70.03
CA THR A 302 46.31 23.84 -71.18
C THR A 302 46.87 23.41 -72.55
N SER A 303 46.05 23.70 -73.57
CA SER A 303 46.34 24.39 -74.85
C SER A 303 46.88 23.61 -76.06
N GLY A 304 46.21 23.83 -77.20
CA GLY A 304 46.88 23.93 -78.51
C GLY A 304 46.35 22.99 -79.58
N THR A 305 45.45 23.50 -80.43
CA THR A 305 45.04 22.88 -81.70
C THR A 305 45.82 23.56 -82.83
N GLU A 306 46.82 22.90 -83.41
CA GLU A 306 47.43 23.17 -84.73
C GLU A 306 47.88 21.79 -85.27
N ALA A 307 47.22 21.23 -86.29
CA ALA A 307 47.41 21.48 -87.72
C ALA A 307 48.73 20.89 -88.29
N ILE A 308 48.55 19.80 -89.04
CA ILE A 308 49.19 19.47 -90.35
C ILE A 308 50.65 18.93 -90.35
N ASP A 309 50.78 17.89 -91.19
CA ASP A 309 51.94 17.40 -91.96
C ASP A 309 52.86 16.28 -91.47
N SER A 310 52.68 15.13 -92.15
CA SER A 310 53.63 14.41 -93.02
C SER A 310 55.05 14.05 -92.58
N ASP A 311 55.37 12.80 -92.92
CA ASP A 311 56.67 12.25 -93.37
C ASP A 311 57.68 11.69 -92.35
N VAL A 312 57.63 10.35 -92.27
CA VAL A 312 58.69 9.32 -92.43
C VAL A 312 59.99 9.84 -93.07
N PRO A 313 61.20 9.24 -92.84
CA PRO A 313 61.53 7.96 -92.17
C PRO A 313 62.40 8.05 -90.91
#